data_AF-A0A1V5XQX0-F1
#
_entry.id   AF-A0A1V5XQX0-F1
#
_cell.length_a   1.000
_cell.length_b   1.000
_cell.length_c   1.000
_cell.angle_alpha   90.00
_cell.angle_beta   90.00
_cell.angle_gamma   90.00
#
_symmetry.space_group_name_H-M   'P 1'
#
loop_
_entity.id
_entity.type
_entity.pdbx_description
1 polymer ?
#
loop_
_entity_poly.entity_id
_entity_poly.type
_entity_poly.pdbx_seq_one_letter_code
_entity_poly.pdbx_strand_id
1 'polypeptide(L)'
;MIHAMLKRSRVGVAFIVGSIILGVLPVMGCGPTLDPVVPKSSGSNRVSFRLFGYSPSEIRHMRSSLNFHGKVFLAKYDPDKPDQVYWVDCPTDATYRYVPADNTVEELYIENATDLQTKLPLSVASFSTYLSQGKRLRVRFATAGSFELVNDFSISDEGACGEATHFVQTISVGAYRVSELTDKGGGAEVSTTGPSVGGRHSDMSQHNVGMGDLDACATATTDAPPKNCQMPLEILMVPIGSQRVPKPAPSSRGDDPAPSPSVMPTPVSTDRSAGGMTHENCYVGIDLTRDAPTDLAAIVQRCGAPMGMSPVGGAIIDSLSAGQPMHEYGVDVEAGSCYRIFAVGGRGIEDLDTGLKDPAGEWVSKDILDDAFPILNPNGPFCVRQGGRHKLLVSVAKGSGTYAVQLWKVNR
;
A
#
# COMPACT_ATOMS: atom_id res chain seq x y z
N MET A 1 70.58 1.08 -31.09
CA MET A 1 71.71 1.70 -31.83
C MET A 1 71.20 2.09 -33.21
N ILE A 2 70.76 3.34 -33.38
CA ILE A 2 71.51 4.50 -33.90
C ILE A 2 71.50 4.55 -35.44
N HIS A 3 70.71 5.54 -35.94
CA HIS A 3 70.92 6.45 -37.09
C HIS A 3 71.23 5.89 -38.50
N ALA A 4 70.88 6.53 -39.62
CA ALA A 4 69.98 7.62 -40.00
C ALA A 4 70.18 7.86 -41.53
N MET A 5 69.29 8.67 -42.11
CA MET A 5 69.52 9.71 -43.15
C MET A 5 68.98 9.50 -44.57
N LEU A 6 68.51 10.67 -45.07
CA LEU A 6 68.12 11.11 -46.42
C LEU A 6 66.60 11.00 -46.70
N LYS A 7 65.86 12.04 -47.10
CA LYS A 7 66.24 13.34 -47.68
C LYS A 7 65.06 14.33 -47.57
N ARG A 8 65.42 15.62 -47.54
CA ARG A 8 64.60 16.85 -47.47
C ARG A 8 63.41 16.93 -48.45
N SER A 9 62.33 17.60 -48.01
CA SER A 9 61.82 18.79 -48.73
C SER A 9 61.14 19.76 -47.78
N ARG A 10 61.53 21.03 -47.93
CA ARG A 10 61.05 22.22 -47.22
C ARG A 10 59.87 22.79 -47.98
N VAL A 11 58.79 23.16 -47.29
CA VAL A 11 58.09 24.44 -47.50
C VAL A 11 57.62 24.90 -46.11
N GLY A 12 58.11 26.06 -45.68
CA GLY A 12 57.60 26.74 -44.49
C GLY A 12 56.44 27.66 -44.86
N VAL A 13 55.72 28.15 -43.85
CA VAL A 13 55.43 29.58 -43.62
C VAL A 13 54.53 29.72 -42.36
N ALA A 14 54.93 30.68 -41.53
CA ALA A 14 54.20 31.48 -40.55
C ALA A 14 53.56 30.81 -39.30
N PHE A 15 54.25 31.04 -38.17
CA PHE A 15 53.65 31.23 -36.85
C PHE A 15 52.73 32.46 -36.87
N ILE A 16 51.49 32.31 -36.38
CA ILE A 16 50.76 33.40 -35.72
C ILE A 16 50.33 32.87 -34.34
N VAL A 17 50.92 33.49 -33.32
CA VAL A 17 50.53 33.37 -31.92
C VAL A 17 49.25 34.16 -31.74
N GLY A 18 48.17 33.49 -31.32
CA GLY A 18 46.88 34.11 -31.04
C GLY A 18 46.17 33.36 -29.93
N SER A 19 46.47 33.72 -28.69
CA SER A 19 45.72 33.30 -27.51
C SER A 19 44.28 33.81 -27.62
N ILE A 20 43.32 32.90 -27.75
CA ILE A 20 41.90 33.18 -27.51
C ILE A 20 41.43 32.21 -26.43
N ILE A 21 41.28 32.77 -25.23
CA ILE A 21 40.53 32.17 -24.12
C ILE A 21 39.05 32.26 -24.53
N LEU A 22 38.45 31.14 -24.93
CA LEU A 22 37.00 31.02 -25.08
C LEU A 22 36.49 30.07 -24.00
N GLY A 23 35.71 30.62 -23.08
CA GLY A 23 35.16 29.92 -21.92
C GLY A 23 34.27 28.75 -22.32
N VAL A 24 34.53 27.60 -21.69
CA VAL A 24 33.65 26.44 -21.69
C VAL A 24 32.52 26.73 -20.71
N LEU A 25 31.35 27.11 -21.23
CA LEU A 25 30.08 27.07 -20.49
C LEU A 25 29.55 25.63 -20.54
N PRO A 26 29.24 24.98 -19.41
CA PRO A 26 28.51 23.73 -19.43
C PRO A 26 27.06 24.02 -19.82
N VAL A 27 26.67 23.61 -21.03
CA VAL A 27 25.26 23.55 -21.41
C VAL A 27 24.66 22.37 -20.64
N MET A 28 23.97 22.65 -19.54
CA MET A 28 22.98 21.75 -18.96
C MET A 28 21.89 21.54 -20.01
N GLY A 29 22.04 20.51 -20.83
CA GLY A 29 20.97 20.03 -21.69
C GLY A 29 19.86 19.46 -20.82
N CYS A 30 18.72 20.15 -20.77
CA CYS A 30 17.47 19.53 -20.36
C CYS A 30 17.22 18.35 -21.30
N GLY A 31 17.15 17.13 -20.75
CA GLY A 31 16.68 15.97 -21.49
C GLY A 31 15.26 16.22 -22.02
N PRO A 32 14.86 15.57 -23.12
CA PRO A 32 13.51 15.72 -23.65
C PRO A 32 12.50 15.32 -22.57
N THR A 33 11.66 16.27 -22.18
CA THR A 33 10.42 15.99 -21.43
C THR A 33 9.55 15.14 -22.35
N LEU A 34 9.37 13.88 -21.97
CA LEU A 34 8.42 12.98 -22.62
C LEU A 34 7.02 13.49 -22.28
N ASP A 35 6.33 14.07 -23.26
CA ASP A 35 4.91 14.36 -23.14
C ASP A 35 4.17 13.01 -22.98
N PRO A 36 3.27 12.87 -21.98
CA PRO A 36 2.50 11.64 -21.82
C PRO A 36 1.59 11.46 -23.03
N VAL A 37 1.84 10.40 -23.81
CA VAL A 37 0.91 9.94 -24.83
C VAL A 37 -0.25 9.26 -24.12
N VAL A 38 -1.29 10.02 -23.79
CA VAL A 38 -2.57 9.50 -23.27
C VAL A 38 -3.38 8.99 -24.47
N PRO A 39 -3.69 7.68 -24.56
CA PRO A 39 -4.64 7.19 -25.55
C PRO A 39 -6.02 7.76 -25.20
N LYS A 40 -6.60 8.58 -26.08
CA LYS A 40 -7.99 9.03 -25.96
C LYS A 40 -8.91 7.82 -26.04
N SER A 41 -9.40 7.37 -24.88
CA SER A 41 -10.38 6.29 -24.76
C SER A 41 -11.73 6.73 -25.33
N SER A 42 -12.18 6.01 -26.36
CA SER A 42 -13.50 6.13 -26.96
C SER A 42 -14.53 5.34 -26.15
N GLY A 43 -15.55 6.02 -25.64
CA GLY A 43 -16.90 5.46 -25.39
C GLY A 43 -17.12 4.64 -24.11
N SER A 44 -16.07 4.21 -23.41
CA SER A 44 -16.18 3.54 -22.12
C SER A 44 -15.13 4.14 -21.20
N ASN A 45 -15.52 5.11 -20.37
CA ASN A 45 -14.64 5.71 -19.35
C ASN A 45 -14.38 4.73 -18.18
N ARG A 46 -14.46 3.41 -18.45
CA ARG A 46 -14.05 2.33 -17.55
C ARG A 46 -12.53 2.21 -17.66
N VAL A 47 -11.89 2.00 -16.52
CA VAL A 47 -10.42 1.97 -16.45
C VAL A 47 -10.01 0.79 -15.62
N SER A 48 -9.03 0.02 -16.11
CA SER A 48 -8.47 -1.08 -15.36
C SER A 48 -7.04 -0.80 -14.94
N PHE A 49 -6.72 -1.19 -13.70
CA PHE A 49 -5.39 -1.01 -13.13
C PHE A 49 -4.87 -2.32 -12.61
N ARG A 50 -3.69 -2.71 -13.11
CA ARG A 50 -2.90 -3.80 -12.55
C ARG A 50 -2.13 -3.29 -11.35
N LEU A 51 -2.10 -4.10 -10.30
CA LEU A 51 -1.62 -3.73 -8.97
C LEU A 51 -0.24 -4.34 -8.68
N PHE A 52 0.44 -4.86 -9.69
CA PHE A 52 1.71 -5.56 -9.53
C PHE A 52 2.81 -4.61 -9.07
N GLY A 53 3.33 -4.79 -7.86
CA GLY A 53 4.40 -3.94 -7.33
C GLY A 53 3.90 -2.59 -6.81
N TYR A 54 2.59 -2.41 -6.69
CA TYR A 54 2.01 -1.37 -5.85
C TYR A 54 2.37 -1.65 -4.38
N SER A 55 2.57 -0.59 -3.57
CA SER A 55 3.18 -0.80 -2.26
C SER A 55 2.28 -1.68 -1.37
N PRO A 56 2.86 -2.57 -0.53
CA PRO A 56 2.08 -3.35 0.41
C PRO A 56 1.18 -2.47 1.30
N SER A 57 1.58 -1.23 1.62
CA SER A 57 0.77 -0.22 2.33
C SER A 57 -0.51 0.18 1.63
N GLU A 58 -0.46 0.40 0.32
CA GLU A 58 -1.62 0.87 -0.43
C GLU A 58 -2.52 -0.31 -0.81
N ILE A 59 -1.94 -1.46 -1.13
CA ILE A 59 -2.69 -2.72 -1.26
C ILE A 59 -3.29 -3.14 0.09
N ARG A 60 -2.69 -2.82 1.24
CA ARG A 60 -3.25 -3.10 2.59
C ARG A 60 -4.63 -2.47 2.78
N HIS A 61 -4.84 -1.21 2.35
CA HIS A 61 -6.14 -0.55 2.42
C HIS A 61 -7.19 -1.31 1.58
N MET A 62 -6.82 -1.70 0.36
CA MET A 62 -7.67 -2.49 -0.54
C MET A 62 -7.86 -3.93 -0.06
N ARG A 63 -6.88 -4.60 0.54
CA ARG A 63 -6.96 -5.98 1.03
C ARG A 63 -7.80 -6.08 2.29
N SER A 64 -7.67 -5.13 3.22
CA SER A 64 -8.57 -4.97 4.37
C SER A 64 -10.00 -4.76 3.89
N SER A 65 -10.17 -3.84 2.96
CA SER A 65 -11.42 -3.53 2.25
C SER A 65 -12.04 -4.75 1.53
N LEU A 66 -11.21 -5.52 0.82
CA LEU A 66 -11.54 -6.71 0.04
C LEU A 66 -11.84 -7.95 0.88
N ASN A 67 -11.50 -7.96 2.17
CA ASN A 67 -12.02 -8.94 3.13
C ASN A 67 -13.51 -8.69 3.45
N PHE A 68 -14.30 -8.34 2.42
CA PHE A 68 -15.76 -8.28 2.40
C PHE A 68 -16.39 -7.47 3.53
N HIS A 69 -15.98 -6.21 3.70
CA HIS A 69 -16.75 -5.28 4.54
C HIS A 69 -18.11 -4.90 3.93
N GLY A 70 -18.44 -5.45 2.75
CA GLY A 70 -19.69 -5.18 2.06
C GLY A 70 -19.83 -3.70 1.74
N LYS A 71 -18.76 -3.06 1.25
CA LYS A 71 -18.74 -1.64 0.88
C LYS A 71 -18.29 -1.43 -0.56
N VAL A 72 -18.86 -0.42 -1.23
CA VAL A 72 -18.44 -0.01 -2.58
C VAL A 72 -17.13 0.74 -2.47
N PHE A 73 -16.10 0.30 -3.18
CA PHE A 73 -14.84 1.04 -3.26
C PHE A 73 -14.98 2.22 -4.21
N LEU A 74 -14.76 3.43 -3.70
CA LEU A 74 -14.83 4.65 -4.48
C LEU A 74 -13.44 5.23 -4.70
N ALA A 75 -13.24 5.85 -5.85
CA ALA A 75 -12.00 6.50 -6.20
C ALA A 75 -12.23 7.84 -6.91
N LYS A 76 -11.36 8.80 -6.61
CA LYS A 76 -11.13 9.98 -7.42
C LYS A 76 -9.98 9.67 -8.36
N TYR A 77 -10.27 9.73 -9.66
CA TYR A 77 -9.36 9.33 -10.73
C TYR A 77 -9.43 10.35 -11.86
N ASP A 78 -8.25 10.75 -12.32
CA ASP A 78 -8.05 11.67 -13.44
C ASP A 78 -7.34 10.91 -14.58
N PRO A 79 -7.97 10.73 -15.76
CA PRO A 79 -7.37 10.02 -16.88
C PRO A 79 -6.09 10.68 -17.42
N ASP A 80 -5.92 11.99 -17.18
CA ASP A 80 -4.70 12.71 -17.57
C ASP A 80 -3.53 12.48 -16.60
N LYS A 81 -3.80 11.87 -15.43
CA LYS A 81 -2.82 11.49 -14.40
C LYS A 81 -3.02 10.03 -13.96
N PRO A 82 -2.75 9.05 -14.86
CA PRO A 82 -3.10 7.66 -14.66
C PRO A 82 -2.34 6.96 -13.52
N ASP A 83 -1.25 7.55 -13.05
CA ASP A 83 -0.45 7.13 -11.90
C ASP A 83 -1.05 7.59 -10.55
N GLN A 84 -2.08 8.43 -10.56
CA GLN A 84 -2.71 9.01 -9.36
C GLN A 84 -4.14 8.51 -9.19
N VAL A 85 -4.33 7.59 -8.25
CA VAL A 85 -5.64 7.10 -7.81
C VAL A 85 -5.80 7.43 -6.33
N TYR A 86 -6.85 8.18 -5.98
CA TYR A 86 -7.16 8.52 -4.60
C TYR A 86 -8.40 7.77 -4.14
N TRP A 87 -8.25 6.93 -3.12
CA TRP A 87 -9.36 6.19 -2.52
C TRP A 87 -10.23 7.13 -1.69
N VAL A 88 -11.53 7.08 -1.94
CA VAL A 88 -12.53 7.90 -1.25
C VAL A 88 -13.23 7.05 -0.20
N ASP A 89 -13.12 7.45 1.05
CA ASP A 89 -13.84 6.82 2.14
C ASP A 89 -15.30 7.32 2.17
N CYS A 90 -16.19 6.47 1.66
CA CYS A 90 -17.62 6.72 1.61
C CYS A 90 -18.36 5.43 1.97
N PRO A 91 -19.06 5.37 3.12
CA PRO A 91 -19.72 4.16 3.56
C PRO A 91 -20.98 3.89 2.71
N THR A 92 -20.82 3.12 1.63
CA THR A 92 -21.91 2.66 0.76
C THR A 92 -21.93 1.14 0.74
N ASP A 93 -23.06 0.50 1.01
CA ASP A 93 -23.13 -0.96 1.07
C ASP A 93 -22.96 -1.62 -0.31
N ALA A 94 -22.24 -2.75 -0.34
CA ALA A 94 -21.95 -3.56 -1.51
C ALA A 94 -22.09 -5.04 -1.20
N THR A 95 -22.52 -5.78 -2.22
CA THR A 95 -22.49 -7.22 -2.28
C THR A 95 -21.61 -7.60 -3.46
N TYR A 96 -20.55 -8.34 -3.18
CA TYR A 96 -19.68 -8.91 -4.20
C TYR A 96 -19.94 -10.39 -4.33
N ARG A 97 -19.94 -10.88 -5.57
CA ARG A 97 -19.98 -12.30 -5.89
C ARG A 97 -18.64 -12.72 -6.46
N TYR A 98 -18.11 -13.83 -5.95
CA TYR A 98 -16.94 -14.45 -6.55
C TYR A 98 -17.30 -15.14 -7.86
N VAL A 99 -16.51 -14.89 -8.90
CA VAL A 99 -16.58 -15.56 -10.20
C VAL A 99 -15.22 -16.20 -10.44
N PRO A 100 -15.12 -17.54 -10.48
CA PRO A 100 -13.85 -18.24 -10.72
C PRO A 100 -13.35 -17.97 -12.15
N ALA A 101 -12.03 -17.97 -12.31
CA ALA A 101 -11.37 -17.84 -13.62
C ALA A 101 -10.56 -19.10 -13.94
N ASP A 102 -10.14 -19.18 -15.20
CA ASP A 102 -9.23 -20.21 -15.69
C ASP A 102 -7.85 -19.93 -15.05
N ASN A 103 -7.43 -20.80 -14.16
CA ASN A 103 -6.27 -20.61 -13.25
C ASN A 103 -4.90 -20.72 -13.94
N THR A 104 -4.80 -20.29 -15.18
CA THR A 104 -3.59 -20.34 -15.99
C THR A 104 -2.58 -19.28 -15.54
N VAL A 105 -1.30 -19.68 -15.54
CA VAL A 105 -0.20 -18.74 -15.31
C VAL A 105 0.07 -17.99 -16.61
N GLU A 106 0.01 -16.67 -16.52
CA GLU A 106 0.31 -15.73 -17.60
C GLU A 106 1.63 -15.00 -17.34
N GLU A 107 2.23 -14.47 -18.41
CA GLU A 107 3.44 -13.66 -18.34
C GLU A 107 3.26 -12.31 -19.04
N LEU A 108 3.70 -11.24 -18.37
CA LEU A 108 3.73 -9.88 -18.89
C LEU A 108 5.18 -9.38 -18.88
N TYR A 109 5.64 -8.86 -20.02
CA TYR A 109 6.98 -8.33 -20.17
C TYR A 109 6.97 -6.80 -20.15
N ILE A 110 7.89 -6.20 -19.41
CA ILE A 110 8.11 -4.74 -19.33
C ILE A 110 9.53 -4.46 -19.83
N GLU A 111 9.64 -3.99 -21.07
CA GLU A 111 10.94 -3.83 -21.72
C GLU A 111 11.59 -2.46 -21.48
N ASN A 112 10.77 -1.44 -21.23
CA ASN A 112 11.22 -0.05 -21.17
C ASN A 112 10.21 0.83 -20.40
N ALA A 113 10.56 2.10 -20.18
CA ALA A 113 9.73 3.03 -19.43
C ALA A 113 8.32 3.23 -20.03
N THR A 114 8.19 3.19 -21.36
CA THR A 114 6.90 3.29 -22.06
C THR A 114 6.04 2.07 -21.77
N ASP A 115 6.61 0.87 -21.80
CA ASP A 115 5.94 -0.37 -21.39
C ASP A 115 5.46 -0.29 -19.95
N LEU A 116 6.29 0.23 -19.03
CA LEU A 116 5.93 0.37 -17.62
C LEU A 116 4.74 1.31 -17.45
N GLN A 117 4.81 2.50 -18.06
CA GLN A 117 3.75 3.50 -17.99
C GLN A 117 2.43 2.99 -18.57
N THR A 118 2.48 2.20 -19.64
CA THR A 118 1.28 1.70 -20.33
C THR A 118 0.68 0.46 -19.70
N LYS A 119 1.51 -0.47 -19.22
CA LYS A 119 1.06 -1.77 -18.69
C LYS A 119 0.83 -1.74 -17.18
N LEU A 120 1.61 -0.95 -16.43
CA LEU A 120 1.59 -0.87 -14.96
C LEU A 120 1.71 0.59 -14.47
N PRO A 121 0.76 1.49 -14.83
CA PRO A 121 0.86 2.92 -14.53
C PRO A 121 0.98 3.23 -13.03
N LEU A 122 0.38 2.42 -12.15
CA LEU A 122 0.47 2.61 -10.69
C LEU A 122 1.81 2.17 -10.09
N SER A 123 2.64 1.47 -10.87
CA SER A 123 3.88 0.82 -10.41
C SER A 123 5.13 1.47 -10.98
N VAL A 124 4.97 2.64 -11.62
CA VAL A 124 6.06 3.40 -12.23
C VAL A 124 7.12 3.76 -11.19
N ALA A 125 6.70 4.26 -10.02
CA ALA A 125 7.61 4.58 -8.92
C ALA A 125 8.43 3.37 -8.46
N SER A 126 7.80 2.19 -8.37
CA SER A 126 8.43 0.96 -7.90
C SER A 126 9.47 0.39 -8.86
N PHE A 127 9.29 0.59 -10.18
CA PHE A 127 10.08 -0.12 -11.19
C PHE A 127 10.91 0.78 -12.11
N SER A 128 10.70 2.09 -12.13
CA SER A 128 11.42 3.05 -13.00
C SER A 128 12.94 2.94 -12.89
N THR A 129 13.48 2.77 -11.68
CA THR A 129 14.92 2.64 -11.44
C THR A 129 15.50 1.41 -12.15
N TYR A 130 14.83 0.26 -12.12
CA TYR A 130 15.31 -0.96 -12.79
C TYR A 130 15.45 -0.73 -14.30
N LEU A 131 14.45 -0.10 -14.89
CA LEU A 131 14.44 0.18 -16.33
C LEU A 131 15.48 1.23 -16.73
N SER A 132 15.72 2.24 -15.88
CA SER A 132 16.79 3.22 -16.09
C SER A 132 18.19 2.60 -16.08
N GLN A 133 18.35 1.47 -15.38
CA GLN A 133 19.57 0.67 -15.34
C GLN A 133 19.69 -0.31 -16.51
N GLY A 134 18.78 -0.25 -17.50
CA GLY A 134 18.76 -1.13 -18.65
C GLY A 134 18.24 -2.54 -18.35
N LYS A 135 17.61 -2.76 -17.20
CA LYS A 135 16.96 -4.04 -16.88
C LYS A 135 15.62 -4.14 -17.59
N ARG A 136 15.21 -5.37 -17.90
CA ARG A 136 13.87 -5.70 -18.38
C ARG A 136 13.17 -6.50 -17.30
N LEU A 137 11.86 -6.37 -17.16
CA LEU A 137 11.10 -7.08 -16.12
C LEU A 137 10.12 -8.06 -16.76
N ARG A 138 9.87 -9.15 -16.04
CA ARG A 138 8.82 -10.13 -16.32
C ARG A 138 7.94 -10.27 -15.09
N VAL A 139 6.64 -10.10 -15.29
CA VAL A 139 5.61 -10.40 -14.30
C VAL A 139 4.97 -11.73 -14.66
N ARG A 140 5.09 -12.71 -13.79
CA ARG A 140 4.33 -13.97 -13.84
C ARG A 140 3.15 -13.85 -12.90
N PHE A 141 1.93 -14.12 -13.35
CA PHE A 141 0.74 -14.03 -12.51
C PHE A 141 -0.25 -15.14 -12.84
N ALA A 142 -1.06 -15.55 -11.86
CA ALA A 142 -2.14 -16.50 -12.03
C ALA A 142 -3.40 -15.92 -11.40
N THR A 143 -4.49 -15.90 -12.15
CA THR A 143 -5.78 -15.37 -11.70
C THR A 143 -6.64 -16.52 -11.18
N ALA A 144 -7.05 -16.47 -9.91
CA ALA A 144 -7.98 -17.46 -9.36
C ALA A 144 -9.44 -17.16 -9.76
N GLY A 145 -9.77 -15.87 -9.87
CA GLY A 145 -11.12 -15.40 -10.14
C GLY A 145 -11.23 -13.91 -9.88
N SER A 146 -12.47 -13.43 -9.79
CA SER A 146 -12.75 -12.03 -9.50
C SER A 146 -13.92 -11.88 -8.53
N PHE A 147 -13.92 -10.78 -7.78
CA PHE A 147 -15.07 -10.34 -7.01
C PHE A 147 -15.80 -9.27 -7.82
N GLU A 148 -17.03 -9.57 -8.22
CA GLU A 148 -17.87 -8.69 -9.03
C GLU A 148 -18.99 -8.09 -8.18
N LEU A 149 -19.17 -6.78 -8.27
CA LEU A 149 -20.27 -6.07 -7.60
C LEU A 149 -21.61 -6.44 -8.23
N VAL A 150 -22.56 -6.93 -7.42
CA VAL A 150 -23.85 -7.47 -7.92
C VAL A 150 -25.10 -6.77 -7.41
N ASN A 151 -25.00 -5.90 -6.40
CA ASN A 151 -26.15 -5.14 -5.91
C ASN A 151 -26.22 -3.75 -6.55
N ASP A 152 -27.43 -3.21 -6.63
CA ASP A 152 -27.63 -1.78 -6.84
C ASP A 152 -27.19 -1.01 -5.58
N PHE A 153 -26.69 0.20 -5.78
CA PHE A 153 -26.25 1.09 -4.72
C PHE A 153 -26.55 2.54 -5.10
N SER A 154 -26.28 3.46 -4.18
CA SER A 154 -26.46 4.89 -4.41
C SER A 154 -25.41 5.64 -3.63
N ILE A 155 -24.74 6.57 -4.28
CA ILE A 155 -23.64 7.35 -3.71
C ILE A 155 -24.16 8.75 -3.43
N SER A 156 -23.95 9.20 -2.19
CA SER A 156 -24.28 10.57 -1.78
C SER A 156 -23.37 11.58 -2.48
N ASP A 157 -23.94 12.70 -2.93
CA ASP A 157 -23.17 13.84 -3.42
C ASP A 157 -22.59 14.72 -2.30
N GLU A 158 -22.82 14.36 -1.02
CA GLU A 158 -22.36 15.12 0.13
C GLU A 158 -21.01 14.62 0.68
N GLY A 159 -20.26 15.53 1.31
CA GLY A 159 -19.01 15.21 2.01
C GLY A 159 -17.94 14.58 1.11
N ALA A 160 -17.16 13.65 1.66
CA ALA A 160 -16.08 12.97 0.94
C ALA A 160 -16.61 12.16 -0.27
N CYS A 161 -17.83 11.61 -0.18
CA CYS A 161 -18.47 10.86 -1.26
C CYS A 161 -18.63 11.67 -2.55
N GLY A 162 -18.89 12.98 -2.43
CA GLY A 162 -19.09 13.88 -3.58
C GLY A 162 -17.85 14.02 -4.46
N GLU A 163 -16.65 13.79 -3.92
CA GLU A 163 -15.38 13.83 -4.66
C GLU A 163 -15.09 12.58 -5.48
N ALA A 164 -15.84 11.50 -5.26
CA ALA A 164 -15.64 10.25 -5.99
C ALA A 164 -16.03 10.41 -7.46
N THR A 165 -15.20 9.85 -8.34
CA THR A 165 -15.42 9.89 -9.81
C THR A 165 -15.77 8.51 -10.35
N HIS A 166 -15.21 7.47 -9.74
CA HIS A 166 -15.33 6.09 -10.15
C HIS A 166 -15.64 5.20 -8.94
N PHE A 167 -16.24 4.04 -9.20
CA PHE A 167 -16.37 2.96 -8.24
C PHE A 167 -15.71 1.69 -8.80
N VAL A 168 -15.25 0.81 -7.92
CA VAL A 168 -14.67 -0.47 -8.31
C VAL A 168 -15.78 -1.50 -8.50
N GLN A 169 -15.95 -1.92 -9.76
CA GLN A 169 -16.93 -2.92 -10.15
C GLN A 169 -16.40 -4.34 -10.02
N THR A 170 -15.14 -4.56 -10.40
CA THR A 170 -14.54 -5.89 -10.41
C THR A 170 -13.15 -5.84 -9.80
N ILE A 171 -12.81 -6.86 -9.02
CA ILE A 171 -11.48 -7.04 -8.45
C ILE A 171 -11.01 -8.45 -8.75
N SER A 172 -10.08 -8.57 -9.69
CA SER A 172 -9.42 -9.82 -10.02
C SER A 172 -8.41 -10.16 -8.94
N VAL A 173 -8.42 -11.41 -8.47
CA VAL A 173 -7.55 -11.89 -7.40
C VAL A 173 -6.73 -13.10 -7.83
N GLY A 174 -5.56 -13.25 -7.23
CA GLY A 174 -4.69 -14.38 -7.46
C GLY A 174 -3.34 -14.25 -6.79
N ALA A 175 -2.27 -14.56 -7.53
CA ALA A 175 -0.89 -14.37 -7.09
C ALA A 175 -0.02 -13.86 -8.25
N TYR A 176 1.08 -13.19 -7.91
CA TYR A 176 2.04 -12.70 -8.89
C TYR A 176 3.49 -12.66 -8.38
N ARG A 177 4.42 -12.67 -9.32
CA ARG A 177 5.87 -12.48 -9.12
C ARG A 177 6.42 -11.60 -10.22
N VAL A 178 7.18 -10.57 -9.85
CA VAL A 178 7.96 -9.70 -10.74
C VAL A 178 9.42 -10.09 -10.60
N SER A 179 10.08 -10.31 -11.73
CA SER A 179 11.48 -10.77 -11.83
C SER A 179 12.21 -9.99 -12.93
N GLU A 180 13.52 -9.83 -12.80
CA GLU A 180 14.35 -9.33 -13.91
C GLU A 180 14.44 -10.38 -15.03
N LEU A 181 14.31 -9.95 -16.29
CA LEU A 181 14.52 -10.79 -17.46
C LEU A 181 16.01 -10.85 -17.78
N THR A 182 16.59 -12.05 -17.74
CA THR A 182 17.98 -12.28 -18.13
C THR A 182 18.03 -12.74 -19.59
N ASP A 183 19.02 -12.24 -20.35
CA ASP A 183 19.17 -12.54 -21.80
C ASP A 183 19.52 -14.01 -22.11
N LYS A 184 19.69 -14.85 -21.08
CA LYS A 184 19.87 -16.30 -21.24
C LYS A 184 18.51 -16.96 -21.11
N GLY A 185 17.82 -17.08 -22.24
CA GLY A 185 16.55 -17.77 -22.35
C GLY A 185 16.59 -19.21 -21.82
N GLY A 186 15.43 -19.68 -21.36
CA GLY A 186 15.19 -21.07 -21.01
C GLY A 186 15.36 -21.36 -19.52
N GLY A 187 14.27 -21.77 -18.87
CA GLY A 187 14.24 -22.10 -17.45
C GLY A 187 15.35 -23.06 -17.03
N ALA A 188 16.26 -22.56 -16.20
CA ALA A 188 17.06 -23.32 -15.27
C ALA A 188 17.54 -22.33 -14.21
N GLU A 189 16.92 -22.39 -13.04
CA GLU A 189 17.48 -21.81 -11.84
C GLU A 189 18.84 -22.49 -11.63
N VAL A 190 19.94 -21.75 -11.83
CA VAL A 190 21.27 -22.28 -11.58
C VAL A 190 21.45 -22.34 -10.07
N SER A 191 21.04 -23.45 -9.45
CA SER A 191 21.51 -23.83 -8.12
C SER A 191 23.02 -23.99 -8.20
N THR A 192 23.75 -23.10 -7.52
CA THR A 192 25.17 -23.30 -7.24
C THR A 192 25.30 -24.44 -6.22
N THR A 193 25.32 -25.69 -6.68
CA THR A 193 25.49 -26.86 -5.81
C THR A 193 26.94 -26.97 -5.33
N GLY A 194 27.22 -26.45 -4.14
CA GLY A 194 28.20 -27.03 -3.22
C GLY A 194 27.52 -28.14 -2.40
N PRO A 195 28.25 -29.17 -1.93
CA PRO A 195 27.64 -30.28 -1.22
C PRO A 195 27.22 -29.83 0.19
N SER A 196 25.91 -29.81 0.46
CA SER A 196 25.39 -29.76 1.83
C SER A 196 24.13 -30.62 1.94
N VAL A 197 24.19 -31.46 2.95
CA VAL A 197 23.22 -32.49 3.32
C VAL A 197 21.99 -31.83 3.95
N GLY A 198 20.80 -32.09 3.38
CA GLY A 198 19.51 -32.03 4.07
C GLY A 198 18.75 -30.70 4.05
N GLY A 199 17.60 -30.70 3.38
CA GLY A 199 16.53 -29.71 3.53
C GLY A 199 16.44 -28.73 2.36
N ARG A 200 15.37 -28.85 1.55
CA ARG A 200 15.03 -27.91 0.47
C ARG A 200 14.84 -26.50 1.04
N HIS A 201 15.87 -25.68 0.99
CA HIS A 201 15.76 -24.24 1.12
C HIS A 201 15.22 -23.68 -0.21
N SER A 202 14.08 -23.02 -0.16
CA SER A 202 13.61 -22.18 -1.26
C SER A 202 14.58 -21.01 -1.41
N ASP A 203 15.37 -21.05 -2.48
CA ASP A 203 16.30 -20.00 -2.90
C ASP A 203 15.55 -18.68 -3.08
N MET A 204 15.59 -17.80 -2.08
CA MET A 204 15.06 -16.44 -2.16
C MET A 204 16.20 -15.51 -2.59
N SER A 205 16.53 -15.54 -3.90
CA SER A 205 17.40 -14.54 -4.47
C SER A 205 16.73 -13.15 -4.37
N GLN A 206 17.55 -12.14 -4.09
CA GLN A 206 17.19 -10.74 -3.79
C GLN A 206 16.50 -9.97 -4.95
N HIS A 207 15.91 -10.65 -5.94
CA HIS A 207 15.47 -10.08 -7.22
C HIS A 207 13.98 -10.27 -7.54
N ASN A 208 13.18 -10.82 -6.63
CA ASN A 208 11.77 -11.14 -6.89
C ASN A 208 10.81 -10.37 -5.96
N VAL A 209 9.99 -9.48 -6.53
CA VAL A 209 8.91 -8.77 -5.83
C VAL A 209 7.59 -9.44 -6.16
N GLY A 210 6.78 -9.83 -5.18
CA GLY A 210 5.46 -10.42 -5.49
C GLY A 210 4.61 -10.70 -4.27
N MET A 211 3.37 -11.12 -4.52
CA MET A 211 2.39 -11.45 -3.48
C MET A 211 1.66 -12.75 -3.80
N GLY A 212 1.26 -13.47 -2.75
CA GLY A 212 0.54 -14.74 -2.87
C GLY A 212 1.43 -15.89 -3.32
N ASP A 213 0.85 -17.04 -3.65
CA ASP A 213 1.53 -18.23 -4.16
C ASP A 213 0.92 -18.65 -5.50
N LEU A 214 1.75 -18.67 -6.56
CA LEU A 214 1.32 -19.01 -7.92
C LEU A 214 0.86 -20.47 -8.02
N ASP A 215 1.48 -21.37 -7.26
CA ASP A 215 1.14 -22.79 -7.31
C ASP A 215 -0.18 -23.06 -6.57
N ALA A 216 -0.46 -22.29 -5.51
CA ALA A 216 -1.74 -22.34 -4.80
C ALA A 216 -2.92 -21.97 -5.71
N CYS A 217 -2.72 -21.10 -6.70
CA CYS A 217 -3.75 -20.69 -7.65
C CYS A 217 -4.26 -21.82 -8.53
N ALA A 218 -3.46 -22.84 -8.79
CA ALA A 218 -3.86 -24.01 -9.58
C ALA A 218 -4.99 -24.82 -8.93
N THR A 219 -5.29 -24.59 -7.65
CA THR A 219 -6.37 -25.25 -6.91
C THR A 219 -7.63 -24.40 -6.76
N ALA A 220 -7.73 -23.28 -7.50
CA ALA A 220 -8.90 -22.40 -7.44
C ALA A 220 -10.21 -23.15 -7.60
N THR A 221 -11.03 -23.10 -6.54
CA THR A 221 -12.35 -23.74 -6.51
C THR A 221 -13.38 -22.86 -7.19
N THR A 222 -14.57 -23.40 -7.47
CA THR A 222 -15.66 -22.62 -8.08
C THR A 222 -16.24 -21.55 -7.14
N ASP A 223 -16.11 -21.74 -5.82
CA ASP A 223 -16.92 -20.99 -4.85
C ASP A 223 -16.11 -19.96 -4.04
N ALA A 224 -14.77 -20.06 -4.03
CA ALA A 224 -13.86 -19.10 -3.41
C ALA A 224 -12.41 -19.25 -3.91
N PRO A 225 -11.59 -18.18 -3.85
CA PRO A 225 -10.17 -18.27 -4.16
C PRO A 225 -9.41 -19.06 -3.07
N PRO A 226 -8.37 -19.83 -3.43
CA PRO A 226 -7.56 -20.56 -2.45
C PRO A 226 -6.84 -19.63 -1.49
N LYS A 227 -6.54 -20.15 -0.29
CA LYS A 227 -5.64 -19.48 0.65
C LYS A 227 -4.32 -19.17 -0.07
N ASN A 228 -3.81 -17.96 0.13
CA ASN A 228 -2.60 -17.42 -0.52
C ASN A 228 -2.71 -17.17 -2.04
N CYS A 229 -3.88 -17.36 -2.67
CA CYS A 229 -4.14 -16.96 -4.07
C CYS A 229 -5.34 -15.98 -4.14
N GLN A 230 -5.36 -15.02 -3.22
CA GLN A 230 -6.42 -14.02 -3.09
C GLN A 230 -5.86 -12.60 -3.08
N MET A 231 -4.67 -12.39 -3.64
CA MET A 231 -4.05 -11.08 -3.73
C MET A 231 -4.71 -10.28 -4.84
N PRO A 232 -5.00 -8.99 -4.65
CA PRO A 232 -5.53 -8.15 -5.71
C PRO A 232 -4.53 -8.07 -6.86
N LEU A 233 -4.97 -8.42 -8.08
CA LEU A 233 -4.13 -8.38 -9.29
C LEU A 233 -4.52 -7.20 -10.17
N GLU A 234 -5.82 -7.02 -10.39
CA GLU A 234 -6.37 -5.99 -11.25
C GLU A 234 -7.70 -5.50 -10.71
N ILE A 235 -7.95 -4.21 -10.82
CA ILE A 235 -9.23 -3.58 -10.49
C ILE A 235 -9.83 -3.00 -11.75
N LEU A 236 -11.15 -3.14 -11.88
CA LEU A 236 -11.92 -2.46 -12.91
C LEU A 236 -12.77 -1.37 -12.26
N MET A 237 -12.47 -0.14 -12.62
CA MET A 237 -13.20 1.05 -12.18
C MET A 237 -14.18 1.51 -13.25
N VAL A 238 -15.36 1.93 -12.83
CA VAL A 238 -16.44 2.43 -13.68
C VAL A 238 -16.84 3.82 -13.19
N PRO A 239 -17.14 4.78 -14.09
CA PRO A 239 -17.60 6.10 -13.68
C PRO A 239 -18.88 6.02 -12.86
N ILE A 240 -18.99 6.85 -11.83
CA ILE A 240 -20.14 6.84 -10.93
C ILE A 240 -21.43 7.24 -11.64
N GLY A 241 -21.39 8.18 -12.59
CA GLY A 241 -22.52 8.53 -13.47
C GLY A 241 -23.89 8.52 -12.77
N SER A 242 -24.78 7.62 -13.23
CA SER A 242 -26.16 7.45 -12.75
C SER A 242 -26.32 6.94 -11.31
N GLN A 243 -25.23 6.58 -10.63
CA GLN A 243 -25.26 6.11 -9.23
C GLN A 243 -25.30 7.26 -8.21
N ARG A 244 -25.17 8.53 -8.65
CA ARG A 244 -25.28 9.71 -7.78
C ARG A 244 -26.74 9.98 -7.41
N VAL A 245 -26.98 10.17 -6.12
CA VAL A 245 -28.24 10.71 -5.61
C VAL A 245 -28.03 12.19 -5.28
N PRO A 246 -28.75 13.12 -5.95
CA PRO A 246 -28.62 14.53 -5.68
C PRO A 246 -28.94 14.86 -4.22
N LYS A 247 -28.17 15.81 -3.67
CA LYS A 247 -28.48 16.42 -2.37
C LYS A 247 -29.96 16.84 -2.31
N PRO A 248 -30.72 16.46 -1.27
CA PRO A 248 -32.07 16.97 -1.08
C PRO A 248 -32.03 18.50 -1.07
N ALA A 249 -32.79 19.14 -1.96
CA ALA A 249 -32.95 20.59 -1.95
C ALA A 249 -33.40 21.02 -0.54
N PRO A 250 -32.84 22.12 0.02
CA PRO A 250 -33.29 22.61 1.31
C PRO A 250 -34.80 22.86 1.24
N SER A 251 -35.56 22.11 2.03
CA SER A 251 -37.00 22.27 2.18
C SER A 251 -37.26 23.68 2.69
N SER A 252 -37.75 24.56 1.82
CA SER A 252 -38.33 25.85 2.21
C SER A 252 -39.60 25.59 3.03
N ARG A 253 -39.46 25.33 4.32
CA ARG A 253 -40.58 25.45 5.26
C ARG A 253 -40.71 26.91 5.65
N GLY A 254 -41.76 27.51 5.09
CA GLY A 254 -42.75 28.36 5.74
C GLY A 254 -42.24 29.32 6.81
N ASP A 255 -42.45 30.61 6.52
CA ASP A 255 -42.51 31.70 7.46
C ASP A 255 -43.24 31.32 8.75
N ASP A 256 -42.55 31.42 9.88
CA ASP A 256 -43.16 31.66 11.19
C ASP A 256 -42.41 32.80 11.88
N PRO A 257 -43.10 33.68 12.64
CA PRO A 257 -42.56 34.97 13.05
C PRO A 257 -41.56 34.84 14.20
N ALA A 258 -40.57 35.74 14.17
CA ALA A 258 -39.52 35.87 15.18
C ALA A 258 -40.05 36.07 16.62
N PRO A 259 -39.41 35.46 17.64
CA PRO A 259 -39.39 36.01 18.98
C PRO A 259 -38.13 36.87 19.23
N SER A 260 -38.37 37.98 19.94
CA SER A 260 -37.42 39.01 20.38
C SER A 260 -36.36 38.51 21.39
N PRO A 261 -35.32 39.33 21.68
CA PRO A 261 -34.01 38.87 22.13
C PRO A 261 -33.95 38.65 23.64
N SER A 262 -33.31 37.56 24.07
CA SER A 262 -32.84 37.44 25.44
C SER A 262 -31.66 36.47 25.54
N VAL A 263 -30.55 37.05 26.00
CA VAL A 263 -29.37 36.44 26.63
C VAL A 263 -28.49 35.57 25.73
N MET A 264 -27.41 36.20 25.25
CA MET A 264 -26.19 35.50 24.86
C MET A 264 -25.56 34.80 26.07
N PRO A 265 -25.22 33.51 25.97
CA PRO A 265 -23.88 33.06 26.28
C PRO A 265 -23.05 33.14 25.00
N THR A 266 -21.89 33.79 25.12
CA THR A 266 -20.81 33.79 24.13
C THR A 266 -20.66 32.42 23.45
N PRO A 267 -20.64 32.33 22.10
CA PRO A 267 -20.11 31.14 21.47
C PRO A 267 -18.62 31.11 21.78
N VAL A 268 -18.19 30.10 22.53
CA VAL A 268 -16.81 29.65 22.45
C VAL A 268 -16.62 29.23 21.00
N SER A 269 -15.88 30.04 20.24
CA SER A 269 -15.37 29.64 18.94
C SER A 269 -14.60 28.34 19.12
N THR A 270 -15.21 27.21 18.76
CA THR A 270 -14.46 26.07 18.23
C THR A 270 -14.26 26.31 16.74
N ASP A 271 -13.55 27.40 16.44
CA ASP A 271 -12.76 27.48 15.23
C ASP A 271 -11.44 26.77 15.53
N ARG A 272 -11.40 25.49 15.16
CA ARG A 272 -10.17 24.79 14.84
C ARG A 272 -10.45 23.90 13.64
N SER A 273 -10.06 24.39 12.48
CA SER A 273 -9.67 23.61 11.31
C SER A 273 -9.28 22.16 11.65
N ALA A 274 -10.08 21.20 11.19
CA ALA A 274 -9.70 19.80 11.19
C ALA A 274 -10.25 19.15 9.91
N GLY A 275 -9.37 18.92 8.92
CA GLY A 275 -9.57 17.77 8.05
C GLY A 275 -9.61 16.55 8.98
N GLY A 276 -10.78 15.89 9.05
CA GLY A 276 -11.09 14.89 10.07
C GLY A 276 -10.04 13.77 10.14
N MET A 277 -9.22 13.79 11.19
CA MET A 277 -8.34 12.68 11.51
C MET A 277 -9.21 11.51 12.00
N THR A 278 -9.10 10.37 11.34
CA THR A 278 -9.82 9.13 11.63
C THR A 278 -8.83 8.07 12.11
N HIS A 279 -9.35 6.96 12.63
CA HIS A 279 -8.51 5.86 13.11
C HIS A 279 -7.68 5.22 11.99
N GLU A 280 -8.21 5.26 10.77
CA GLU A 280 -7.64 4.71 9.53
C GLU A 280 -6.52 5.59 8.98
N ASN A 281 -6.62 6.92 9.14
CA ASN A 281 -5.71 7.87 8.51
C ASN A 281 -4.66 8.46 9.48
N CYS A 282 -4.78 8.18 10.79
CA CYS A 282 -3.90 8.76 11.80
C CYS A 282 -2.43 8.32 11.66
N TYR A 283 -2.14 7.21 10.97
CA TYR A 283 -0.78 6.72 10.73
C TYR A 283 -0.25 7.01 9.31
N VAL A 284 -1.09 7.57 8.42
CA VAL A 284 -0.73 7.85 7.02
C VAL A 284 0.29 8.99 6.95
N GLY A 285 1.43 8.74 6.29
CA GLY A 285 2.49 9.75 6.12
C GLY A 285 3.44 9.87 7.32
N ILE A 286 3.43 8.91 8.25
CA ILE A 286 4.48 8.79 9.27
C ILE A 286 5.70 8.12 8.63
N ASP A 287 6.81 8.84 8.58
CA ASP A 287 8.09 8.29 8.15
C ASP A 287 8.72 7.46 9.29
N LEU A 288 8.76 6.14 9.09
CA LEU A 288 9.30 5.21 10.08
C LEU A 288 10.82 5.17 9.97
N THR A 289 11.49 5.53 11.06
CA THR A 289 12.95 5.63 11.18
C THR A 289 13.63 4.27 11.37
N ARG A 290 12.83 3.21 11.60
CA ARG A 290 13.25 1.87 12.00
C ARG A 290 13.85 1.82 13.41
N ASP A 291 13.62 2.84 14.23
CA ASP A 291 13.84 2.81 15.67
C ASP A 291 12.52 2.57 16.39
N ALA A 292 12.31 1.36 16.90
CA ALA A 292 11.00 0.92 17.38
C ALA A 292 10.38 1.86 18.44
N PRO A 293 11.14 2.32 19.47
CA PRO A 293 10.60 3.25 20.46
C PRO A 293 10.24 4.62 19.87
N THR A 294 11.09 5.17 19.01
CA THR A 294 10.84 6.48 18.36
C THR A 294 9.62 6.42 17.46
N ASP A 295 9.53 5.37 16.64
CA ASP A 295 8.45 5.18 15.68
C ASP A 295 7.11 4.92 16.39
N LEU A 296 7.10 4.13 17.47
CA LEU A 296 5.90 3.95 18.29
C LEU A 296 5.46 5.29 18.91
N ALA A 297 6.40 6.08 19.44
CA ALA A 297 6.09 7.39 19.99
C ALA A 297 5.47 8.33 18.94
N ALA A 298 6.00 8.35 17.71
CA ALA A 298 5.45 9.13 16.61
C ALA A 298 4.03 8.67 16.23
N ILE A 299 3.79 7.36 16.17
CA ILE A 299 2.46 6.80 15.89
C ILE A 299 1.48 7.22 16.98
N VAL A 300 1.78 6.99 18.26
CA VAL A 300 0.81 7.26 19.33
C VAL A 300 0.61 8.75 19.59
N GLN A 301 1.57 9.60 19.23
CA GLN A 301 1.39 11.06 19.26
C GLN A 301 0.28 11.52 18.31
N ARG A 302 0.06 10.82 17.20
CA ARG A 302 -0.96 11.15 16.21
C ARG A 302 -2.22 10.30 16.36
N CYS A 303 -2.04 9.00 16.55
CA CYS A 303 -3.11 8.00 16.63
C CYS A 303 -3.65 7.78 18.04
N GLY A 304 -3.02 8.26 19.10
CA GLY A 304 -3.40 7.99 20.49
C GLY A 304 -4.33 9.05 21.07
N ALA A 305 -3.77 9.95 21.88
CA ALA A 305 -4.54 10.98 22.59
C ALA A 305 -5.39 11.90 21.69
N PRO A 306 -4.92 12.35 20.50
CA PRO A 306 -5.76 13.14 19.59
C PRO A 306 -7.03 12.41 19.12
N MET A 307 -7.02 11.08 19.15
CA MET A 307 -8.16 10.21 18.82
C MET A 307 -9.04 9.90 20.02
N GLY A 308 -8.89 10.62 21.14
CA GLY A 308 -9.70 10.42 22.35
C GLY A 308 -9.34 9.14 23.10
N MET A 309 -8.06 8.75 23.12
CA MET A 309 -7.60 7.55 23.82
C MET A 309 -6.59 7.86 24.93
N SER A 310 -6.47 6.94 25.88
CA SER A 310 -5.48 6.98 26.95
C SER A 310 -4.61 5.70 26.93
N PRO A 311 -3.30 5.79 27.17
CA PRO A 311 -2.44 4.60 27.20
C PRO A 311 -2.77 3.72 28.40
N VAL A 312 -2.74 2.40 28.19
CA VAL A 312 -2.86 1.39 29.25
C VAL A 312 -1.45 0.95 29.62
N GLY A 313 -0.89 1.61 30.62
CA GLY A 313 0.50 1.41 31.02
C GLY A 313 1.53 2.02 30.05
N GLY A 314 2.80 1.74 30.30
CA GLY A 314 3.92 2.19 29.47
C GLY A 314 4.09 1.37 28.19
N ALA A 315 4.83 1.92 27.23
CA ALA A 315 5.29 1.14 26.08
C ALA A 315 6.20 0.00 26.54
N ILE A 316 5.95 -1.20 26.02
CA ILE A 316 6.78 -2.37 26.23
C ILE A 316 7.81 -2.38 25.12
N ILE A 317 9.09 -2.37 25.48
CA ILE A 317 10.22 -2.37 24.55
C ILE A 317 11.07 -3.57 24.87
N ASP A 318 11.29 -4.44 23.88
CA ASP A 318 12.04 -5.68 24.04
C ASP A 318 12.67 -6.09 22.71
N SER A 319 13.38 -7.21 22.65
CA SER A 319 13.94 -7.75 21.41
C SER A 319 13.56 -9.21 21.21
N LEU A 320 13.27 -9.59 19.97
CA LEU A 320 12.87 -10.93 19.60
C LEU A 320 13.40 -11.29 18.21
N SER A 321 13.68 -12.57 18.00
CA SER A 321 14.11 -13.12 16.71
C SER A 321 13.11 -14.15 16.21
N ALA A 322 13.00 -14.28 14.88
CA ALA A 322 12.21 -15.32 14.25
C ALA A 322 12.59 -16.72 14.75
N GLY A 323 11.58 -17.54 15.03
CA GLY A 323 11.74 -18.90 15.57
C GLY A 323 11.88 -18.98 17.10
N GLN A 324 11.99 -17.86 17.80
CA GLN A 324 11.87 -17.84 19.26
C GLN A 324 10.40 -17.91 19.71
N PRO A 325 10.11 -18.42 20.92
CA PRO A 325 8.76 -18.36 21.49
C PRO A 325 8.24 -16.91 21.54
N MET A 326 6.95 -16.73 21.27
CA MET A 326 6.30 -15.43 21.40
C MET A 326 6.41 -14.90 22.83
N HIS A 327 6.61 -13.60 22.98
CA HIS A 327 6.59 -12.94 24.27
C HIS A 327 5.13 -12.72 24.71
N GLU A 328 4.84 -12.99 25.98
CA GLU A 328 3.52 -12.81 26.59
C GLU A 328 3.57 -11.79 27.72
N TYR A 329 2.74 -10.75 27.62
CA TYR A 329 2.61 -9.69 28.61
C TYR A 329 1.20 -9.66 29.19
N GLY A 330 1.09 -9.62 30.52
CA GLY A 330 -0.20 -9.46 31.18
C GLY A 330 -0.66 -8.01 31.14
N VAL A 331 -1.86 -7.77 30.60
CA VAL A 331 -2.48 -6.43 30.53
C VAL A 331 -3.87 -6.48 31.16
N ASP A 332 -4.21 -5.49 31.96
CA ASP A 332 -5.54 -5.39 32.58
C ASP A 332 -6.47 -4.58 31.68
N VAL A 333 -7.62 -5.17 31.34
CA VAL A 333 -8.67 -4.52 30.53
C VAL A 333 -10.02 -4.53 31.25
N GLU A 334 -10.87 -3.58 30.90
CA GLU A 334 -12.18 -3.37 31.51
C GLU A 334 -13.28 -3.88 30.59
N ALA A 335 -14.22 -4.65 31.15
CA ALA A 335 -15.37 -5.15 30.42
C ALA A 335 -16.16 -3.99 29.76
N GLY A 336 -16.54 -4.18 28.50
CA GLY A 336 -17.29 -3.18 27.72
C GLY A 336 -16.48 -1.96 27.30
N SER A 337 -15.16 -1.95 27.49
CA SER A 337 -14.28 -0.91 26.96
C SER A 337 -13.66 -1.32 25.64
N CYS A 338 -13.29 -0.35 24.82
CA CYS A 338 -12.67 -0.58 23.52
C CYS A 338 -11.21 -0.11 23.53
N TYR A 339 -10.37 -0.86 22.82
CA TYR A 339 -8.92 -0.76 22.88
C TYR A 339 -8.28 -0.77 21.50
N ARG A 340 -7.06 -0.25 21.41
CA ARG A 340 -6.15 -0.37 20.26
C ARG A 340 -4.78 -0.84 20.72
N ILE A 341 -4.10 -1.58 19.87
CA ILE A 341 -2.70 -1.98 20.08
C ILE A 341 -1.90 -1.40 18.91
N PHE A 342 -0.85 -0.66 19.26
CA PHE A 342 0.13 -0.15 18.31
C PHE A 342 1.45 -0.87 18.57
N ALA A 343 2.00 -1.52 17.56
CA ALA A 343 3.29 -2.18 17.64
C ALA A 343 4.17 -1.83 16.43
N VAL A 344 5.47 -1.80 16.69
CA VAL A 344 6.50 -1.37 15.75
C VAL A 344 7.73 -2.24 15.95
N GLY A 345 8.25 -2.78 14.87
CA GLY A 345 9.52 -3.49 14.76
C GLY A 345 10.62 -2.54 14.28
N GLY A 346 11.76 -2.61 14.96
CA GLY A 346 12.95 -1.85 14.64
C GLY A 346 13.75 -2.47 13.51
N ARG A 347 14.95 -1.93 13.26
CA ARG A 347 15.87 -2.48 12.25
C ARG A 347 16.07 -3.97 12.43
N GLY A 348 15.93 -4.70 11.32
CA GLY A 348 16.13 -6.15 11.24
C GLY A 348 14.86 -6.97 11.46
N ILE A 349 13.79 -6.39 12.01
CA ILE A 349 12.47 -7.03 12.03
C ILE A 349 11.78 -6.73 10.70
N GLU A 350 11.42 -7.80 9.99
CA GLU A 350 10.73 -7.71 8.70
C GLU A 350 9.24 -8.01 8.85
N ASP A 351 8.88 -8.85 9.83
CA ASP A 351 7.52 -9.31 10.09
C ASP A 351 7.32 -9.52 11.59
N LEU A 352 6.51 -8.66 12.20
CA LEU A 352 6.17 -8.58 13.62
C LEU A 352 4.67 -8.77 13.77
N ASP A 353 4.25 -9.84 14.44
CA ASP A 353 2.84 -10.01 14.81
C ASP A 353 2.61 -9.56 16.25
N THR A 354 1.40 -9.08 16.52
CA THR A 354 0.91 -8.90 17.89
C THR A 354 -0.53 -9.34 18.02
N GLY A 355 -1.02 -9.57 19.23
CA GLY A 355 -2.42 -9.91 19.45
C GLY A 355 -2.79 -9.90 20.92
N LEU A 356 -4.08 -9.98 21.19
CA LEU A 356 -4.64 -10.05 22.53
C LEU A 356 -5.48 -11.31 22.69
N LYS A 357 -5.18 -12.10 23.72
CA LYS A 357 -6.00 -13.21 24.16
C LYS A 357 -6.73 -12.89 25.47
N ASP A 358 -7.93 -13.41 25.59
CA ASP A 358 -8.71 -13.35 26.82
C ASP A 358 -8.18 -14.36 27.87
N PRO A 359 -8.69 -14.33 29.11
CA PRO A 359 -8.28 -15.26 30.15
C PRO A 359 -8.57 -16.74 29.84
N ALA A 360 -9.51 -17.02 28.94
CA ALA A 360 -9.82 -18.38 28.50
C ALA A 360 -8.84 -18.87 27.42
N GLY A 361 -8.01 -17.98 26.88
CA GLY A 361 -7.01 -18.27 25.84
C GLY A 361 -7.52 -18.03 24.42
N GLU A 362 -8.74 -17.50 24.27
CA GLU A 362 -9.35 -17.18 22.98
C GLU A 362 -8.82 -15.84 22.46
N TRP A 363 -8.74 -15.71 21.14
CA TRP A 363 -8.29 -14.46 20.50
C TRP A 363 -9.38 -13.40 20.58
N VAL A 364 -9.06 -12.27 21.22
CA VAL A 364 -9.87 -11.04 21.17
C VAL A 364 -9.62 -10.30 19.86
N SER A 365 -8.34 -10.15 19.52
CA SER A 365 -7.88 -9.56 18.27
C SER A 365 -6.45 -10.06 18.02
N LYS A 366 -6.05 -10.18 16.76
CA LYS A 366 -4.68 -10.53 16.40
C LYS A 366 -4.30 -9.86 15.10
N ASP A 367 -3.01 -9.68 14.94
CA ASP A 367 -2.45 -9.28 13.67
C ASP A 367 -2.60 -10.44 12.68
N ILE A 368 -2.80 -10.07 11.43
CA ILE A 368 -3.03 -10.99 10.31
C ILE A 368 -2.22 -10.57 9.08
N LEU A 369 -1.32 -9.61 9.24
CA LEU A 369 -0.53 -8.98 8.20
C LEU A 369 0.93 -9.42 8.37
N ASP A 370 1.65 -9.53 7.25
CA ASP A 370 3.07 -9.88 7.29
C ASP A 370 3.89 -8.58 7.21
N ASP A 371 4.02 -7.84 8.31
CA ASP A 371 4.76 -6.57 8.33
C ASP A 371 5.43 -6.24 9.66
N ALA A 372 6.40 -5.33 9.61
CA ALA A 372 7.14 -4.90 10.79
C ALA A 372 6.37 -3.90 11.67
N PHE A 373 5.13 -3.51 11.37
CA PHE A 373 4.43 -2.41 12.02
C PHE A 373 2.93 -2.68 12.22
N PRO A 374 2.58 -3.71 13.01
CA PRO A 374 1.20 -4.13 13.15
C PRO A 374 0.38 -3.08 13.94
N ILE A 375 -0.66 -2.57 13.29
CA ILE A 375 -1.73 -1.81 13.95
C ILE A 375 -2.96 -2.71 13.98
N LEU A 376 -3.29 -3.22 15.18
CA LEU A 376 -4.43 -4.13 15.30
C LEU A 376 -5.73 -3.39 15.05
N ASN A 377 -6.52 -3.94 14.12
CA ASN A 377 -7.80 -3.40 13.69
C ASN A 377 -7.65 -1.93 13.22
N PRO A 378 -7.04 -1.69 12.04
CA PRO A 378 -6.70 -0.34 11.58
C PRO A 378 -7.92 0.59 11.54
N ASN A 379 -9.11 0.03 11.30
CA ASN A 379 -10.38 0.76 11.14
C ASN A 379 -11.11 1.10 12.45
N GLY A 380 -10.52 0.79 13.61
CA GLY A 380 -11.17 1.15 14.86
C GLY A 380 -10.74 0.31 16.05
N PRO A 381 -11.12 0.75 17.26
CA PRO A 381 -10.83 -0.01 18.47
C PRO A 381 -11.60 -1.35 18.48
N PHE A 382 -11.00 -2.40 19.03
CA PHE A 382 -11.70 -3.65 19.33
C PHE A 382 -12.26 -3.59 20.76
N CYS A 383 -13.48 -4.09 20.99
CA CYS A 383 -14.12 -4.02 22.29
C CYS A 383 -14.06 -5.35 23.04
N VAL A 384 -13.65 -5.30 24.31
CA VAL A 384 -13.56 -6.50 25.16
C VAL A 384 -14.88 -6.74 25.85
N ARG A 385 -15.41 -7.96 25.76
CA ARG A 385 -16.66 -8.34 26.43
C ARG A 385 -16.41 -8.67 27.91
N GLN A 386 -15.34 -9.39 28.18
CA GLN A 386 -14.90 -9.78 29.52
C GLN A 386 -13.74 -8.89 29.96
N GLY A 387 -13.80 -8.39 31.19
CA GLY A 387 -12.70 -7.66 31.81
C GLY A 387 -11.73 -8.58 32.55
N GLY A 388 -10.64 -8.02 33.05
CA GLY A 388 -9.61 -8.72 33.80
C GLY A 388 -8.33 -8.90 33.01
N ARG A 389 -7.42 -9.73 33.53
CA ARG A 389 -6.06 -9.86 33.00
C ARG A 389 -6.03 -10.67 31.70
N HIS A 390 -5.77 -9.98 30.60
CA HIS A 390 -5.58 -10.54 29.27
C HIS A 390 -4.10 -10.74 28.97
N LYS A 391 -3.81 -11.47 27.89
CA LYS A 391 -2.44 -11.69 27.40
C LYS A 391 -2.22 -10.93 26.11
N LEU A 392 -1.37 -9.92 26.13
CA LEU A 392 -0.80 -9.27 24.95
C LEU A 392 0.38 -10.12 24.47
N LEU A 393 0.34 -10.57 23.23
CA LEU A 393 1.35 -11.43 22.63
C LEU A 393 2.12 -10.65 21.56
N VAL A 394 3.42 -10.92 21.45
CA VAL A 394 4.27 -10.41 20.37
C VAL A 394 5.11 -11.56 19.81
N SER A 395 5.11 -11.73 18.49
CA SER A 395 5.98 -12.67 17.78
C SER A 395 6.70 -11.98 16.63
N VAL A 396 7.88 -12.48 16.29
CA VAL A 396 8.57 -12.11 15.05
C VAL A 396 8.48 -13.31 14.12
N ALA A 397 7.73 -13.18 13.03
CA ALA A 397 7.64 -14.22 12.01
C ALA A 397 8.89 -14.20 11.11
N LYS A 398 9.49 -13.02 10.88
CA LYS A 398 10.70 -12.86 10.05
C LYS A 398 11.62 -11.76 10.56
N GLY A 399 12.92 -12.08 10.58
CA GLY A 399 13.97 -11.17 11.00
C GLY A 399 14.25 -11.21 12.51
N SER A 400 14.94 -10.20 13.00
CA SER A 400 15.23 -10.03 14.42
C SER A 400 15.56 -8.59 14.76
N GLY A 401 15.25 -8.18 15.98
CA GLY A 401 15.58 -6.84 16.43
C GLY A 401 14.76 -6.42 17.63
N THR A 402 14.80 -5.12 17.92
CA THR A 402 13.99 -4.50 18.96
C THR A 402 12.58 -4.23 18.44
N TYR A 403 11.57 -4.45 19.26
CA TYR A 403 10.20 -4.02 19.00
C TYR A 403 9.70 -3.14 20.14
N ALA A 404 8.64 -2.38 19.87
CA ALA A 404 7.91 -1.59 20.83
C ALA A 404 6.41 -1.82 20.63
N VAL A 405 5.66 -2.06 21.71
CA VAL A 405 4.20 -2.25 21.67
C VAL A 405 3.51 -1.51 22.81
N GLN A 406 2.32 -0.96 22.56
CA GLN A 406 1.50 -0.32 23.59
C GLN A 406 0.00 -0.51 23.35
N LEU A 407 -0.72 -0.77 24.43
CA LEU A 407 -2.18 -0.85 24.48
C LEU A 407 -2.77 0.52 24.83
N TRP A 408 -3.86 0.90 24.17
CA TRP A 408 -4.56 2.18 24.33
C TRP A 408 -6.05 1.93 24.52
N LYS A 409 -6.68 2.63 25.45
CA LYS A 409 -8.11 2.56 25.77
C LYS A 409 -8.82 3.78 25.20
N VAL A 410 -9.99 3.57 24.59
CA VAL A 410 -10.86 4.66 24.16
C VAL A 410 -11.52 5.32 25.37
N ASN A 411 -11.40 6.65 25.45
CA ASN A 411 -12.08 7.45 26.45
C ASN A 411 -13.56 7.52 26.06
N ARG A 412 -14.45 7.33 27.04
CA ARG A 412 -15.89 7.47 26.82
C ARG A 412 -16.32 8.92 26.75
#